data_AF-A0AAW7SBL4-F1
#
_entry.id   AF-A0AAW7SBL4-F1
#
_cell.length_a   1.000
_cell.length_b   1.000
_cell.length_c   1.000
_cell.angle_alpha   90.00
_cell.angle_beta   90.00
_cell.angle_gamma   90.00
#
_symmetry.space_group_name_H-M   'P 1'
#
loop_
_entity.id
_entity.type
_entity.pdbx_description
1 polymer ?
#
loop_
_entity_poly.entity_id
_entity_poly.type
_entity_poly.pdbx_seq_one_letter_code
_entity_poly.pdbx_strand_id
1 'polypeptide(L)' 'MFARSARLALLAMAACVVLSGCASARPDGPGDCVGPADFCVPFFGS' A
#
# COMPACT_ATOMS: atom_id res chain seq x y z
N MET A 1 33.02 -7.80 -4.22
CA MET A 1 31.82 -8.32 -3.54
C MET A 1 30.90 -7.20 -3.04
N PHE A 2 31.41 -6.20 -2.32
CA PHE A 2 30.62 -5.09 -1.74
C PHE A 2 29.83 -4.23 -2.74
N ALA A 3 30.34 -4.00 -3.95
CA ALA A 3 29.62 -3.19 -4.95
C ALA A 3 28.31 -3.85 -5.44
N ARG A 4 28.23 -5.19 -5.44
CA ARG A 4 27.03 -5.92 -5.88
C ARG A 4 25.96 -5.88 -4.80
N SER A 5 26.34 -6.06 -3.54
CA SER A 5 25.40 -5.97 -2.41
C SER A 5 24.87 -4.54 -2.24
N ALA A 6 25.71 -3.52 -2.40
CA ALA A 6 25.27 -2.11 -2.35
C ALA A 6 24.21 -1.78 -3.43
N ARG A 7 24.42 -2.26 -4.67
CA ARG A 7 23.45 -2.09 -5.76
C ARG A 7 22.12 -2.80 -5.47
N LEU A 8 22.17 -4.01 -4.92
CA LEU A 8 20.97 -4.76 -4.55
C LEU A 8 20.18 -4.08 -3.43
N ALA A 9 20.88 -3.53 -2.42
CA ALA A 9 20.24 -2.79 -1.33
C ALA A 9 19.53 -1.52 -1.83
N LEU A 10 20.16 -0.79 -2.76
CA LEU A 10 19.55 0.40 -3.38
C LEU A 10 18.30 0.03 -4.20
N LEU A 11 18.35 -1.06 -4.97
CA LEU A 11 17.20 -1.53 -5.74
C LEU A 11 16.05 -1.98 -4.84
N ALA A 12 16.35 -2.68 -3.74
CA ALA A 12 15.36 -3.12 -2.76
C ALA A 12 14.66 -1.91 -2.09
N MET A 13 15.43 -0.90 -1.69
CA MET A 13 14.86 0.33 -1.11
C MET A 13 13.97 1.08 -2.11
N ALA A 14 14.42 1.21 -3.36
CA ALA A 14 13.61 1.83 -4.41
C ALA A 14 12.29 1.06 -4.63
N ALA A 15 12.33 -0.27 -4.68
CA ALA A 15 11.15 -1.10 -4.80
C ALA A 15 10.20 -0.95 -3.60
N CYS A 16 10.72 -0.92 -2.37
CA CYS A 16 9.93 -0.68 -1.17
C CYS A 16 9.22 0.68 -1.22
N VAL A 17 9.90 1.75 -1.66
CA VAL A 17 9.28 3.08 -1.78
C VAL A 17 8.15 3.08 -2.81
N VAL A 18 8.37 2.46 -3.98
CA VAL A 18 7.35 2.35 -5.04
C VAL A 18 6.15 1.53 -4.57
N LEU A 19 6.39 0.41 -3.88
CA LEU A 19 5.34 -0.51 -3.43
C LEU A 19 4.59 0.00 -2.17
N SER A 20 5.21 0.87 -1.35
CA SER A 20 4.55 1.46 -0.17
C SER A 20 3.33 2.31 -0.55
N GLY A 21 3.32 2.88 -1.76
CA GLY A 21 2.17 3.62 -2.28
C GLY A 21 1.03 2.72 -2.78
N CYS A 22 1.30 1.45 -3.09
CA CYS A 22 0.29 0.53 -3.64
C CYS A 22 -0.66 -0.05 -2.58
N ALA A 23 -0.28 -0.04 -1.30
CA ALA A 23 -1.17 -0.45 -0.20
C ALA A 23 -2.23 0.61 0.15
N SER A 24 -2.10 1.81 -0.40
CA SER A 24 -3.03 2.94 -0.19
C SER A 24 -4.19 2.96 -1.19
N ALA A 25 -4.39 1.89 -1.96
CA ALA A 25 -5.61 1.69 -2.76
C ALA A 25 -6.79 1.40 -1.82
N ARG A 26 -7.20 2.43 -1.09
CA ARG A 26 -8.47 2.48 -0.38
C ARG A 26 -9.54 2.69 -1.45
N PRO A 27 -10.64 1.93 -1.48
CA PRO A 27 -11.69 2.14 -2.46
C PRO A 27 -12.14 3.60 -2.45
N ASP A 28 -12.23 4.15 -3.66
CA ASP A 28 -12.24 5.57 -3.99
C ASP A 28 -13.61 6.21 -3.69
N GLY A 29 -13.90 6.37 -2.40
CA GLY A 29 -14.92 7.31 -1.92
C GLY A 29 -16.32 6.74 -1.70
N PRO A 30 -17.25 7.59 -1.24
CA PRO A 30 -18.55 7.21 -0.66
C PRO A 30 -19.55 6.56 -1.64
N GLY A 31 -19.15 6.32 -2.88
CA GLY A 31 -19.95 5.66 -3.92
C GLY A 31 -19.53 4.22 -4.24
N ASP A 32 -18.36 3.77 -3.77
CA ASP A 32 -17.85 2.41 -4.02
C ASP A 32 -18.27 1.39 -2.96
N CYS A 33 -18.88 1.83 -1.86
CA CYS A 33 -19.48 0.92 -0.89
C CYS A 33 -20.91 0.56 -1.33
N VAL A 34 -21.17 -0.73 -1.53
CA VAL A 34 -22.54 -1.23 -1.70
C VAL A 34 -23.12 -1.52 -0.32
N GLY A 35 -23.92 -0.58 0.22
CA GLY A 35 -24.58 -0.74 1.52
C GLY A 35 -24.92 0.59 2.21
N PRO A 36 -25.54 0.56 3.41
CA PRO A 36 -25.81 1.77 4.19
C PRO A 36 -24.50 2.51 4.53
N ALA A 37 -24.55 3.84 4.63
CA ALA A 37 -23.36 4.69 4.82
C ALA A 37 -22.51 4.30 6.05
N ASP A 38 -23.14 3.73 7.09
CA ASP A 38 -22.48 3.22 8.29
C ASP A 38 -21.51 2.05 8.01
N PHE A 39 -21.64 1.36 6.87
CA PHE A 39 -20.78 0.26 6.45
C PHE A 39 -19.54 0.74 5.68
N CYS A 40 -19.46 2.02 5.29
CA CYS A 40 -18.27 2.62 4.69
C CYS A 40 -17.21 3.00 5.74
N VAL A 41 -17.32 2.51 6.97
CA VAL A 41 -16.30 2.72 7.99
C VAL A 41 -15.16 1.71 7.78
N PRO A 42 -13.89 2.15 7.88
CA PRO A 42 -12.76 1.24 7.79
C PRO A 42 -12.84 0.18 8.90
N PHE A 43 -13.00 -1.09 8.52
CA PHE A 43 -12.98 -2.21 9.44
C PHE A 43 -11.54 -2.54 9.82
N PHE A 44 -11.14 -2.24 11.05
CA PHE A 44 -9.79 -2.50 11.56
C PHE A 44 -9.66 -3.86 12.33
N GLY A 45 -10.71 -4.71 12.33
CA GLY A 45 -10.79 -5.97 13.14
C GLY A 45 -11.21 -5.71 14.59
N SER A 46 -11.70 -6.66 15.41
CA SER A 46 -11.68 -8.14 15.44
C SER A 46 -13.03 -8.82 15.23
#